data_AF-D4DNR9-F1
#
_entry.id   AF-D4DNR9-F1
#
_cell.length_a   1.000
_cell.length_b   1.000
_cell.length_c   1.000
_cell.angle_alpha   90.00
_cell.angle_beta   90.00
_cell.angle_gamma   90.00
#
_symmetry.space_group_name_H-M   'P 1'
#
loop_
_entity.id
_entity.type
_entity.pdbx_description
1 polymer ?
#
loop_
_entity_poly.entity_id
_entity_poly.type
_entity_poly.pdbx_seq_one_letter_code
_entity_poly.pdbx_strand_id
1 'polypeptide(L)'
;MFTLNGFGTTFVGECDYEPDGTYVTTAWIVALWIPLIPLYSARVLSIDSTILSGATYQIIKQPVHWGQARRIWAYTLGIPALLALFAWMAGVLDSLSPLAGQISFWLAVGAMFAYTLLPFFLRYRACKAIGLRYKELKVSPIIWLAIVLLLLAIGYVVWFGNQL
;
A
#
# COMPACT_ATOMS: atom_id res chain seq x y z
N MET A 1 15.27 -7.64 11.40
CA MET A 1 15.23 -7.58 9.93
C MET A 1 16.07 -6.42 9.46
N PHE A 2 16.64 -6.49 8.26
CA PHE A 2 17.58 -5.49 7.75
C PHE A 2 17.18 -5.09 6.33
N THR A 3 17.03 -3.79 6.12
CA THR A 3 16.92 -3.20 4.78
C THR A 3 17.94 -2.08 4.66
N LEU A 4 18.62 -2.02 3.52
CA LEU A 4 19.54 -0.95 3.16
C LEU A 4 19.11 -0.42 1.80
N ASN A 5 18.68 0.84 1.75
CA ASN A 5 18.19 1.51 0.54
C ASN A 5 17.15 0.71 -0.27
N GLY A 6 16.19 0.07 0.42
CA GLY A 6 15.11 -0.68 -0.23
C GLY A 6 15.47 -2.10 -0.67
N PHE A 7 16.69 -2.56 -0.37
CA PHE A 7 17.12 -3.94 -0.56
C PHE A 7 17.27 -4.66 0.78
N GLY A 8 16.90 -5.93 0.84
CA GLY A 8 17.10 -6.77 2.01
C GLY A 8 15.85 -7.56 2.37
N THR A 9 15.56 -7.66 3.67
CA THR A 9 14.40 -8.39 4.17
C THR A 9 13.57 -7.53 5.10
N THR A 10 12.26 -7.49 4.90
CA THR A 10 11.34 -6.75 5.77
C THR A 10 9.98 -7.43 5.86
N PHE A 11 9.24 -7.11 6.92
CA PHE A 11 7.83 -7.49 7.04
C PHE A 11 6.97 -6.51 6.25
N VAL A 12 6.05 -7.04 5.44
CA VAL A 12 5.12 -6.25 4.64
C VAL A 12 3.72 -6.81 4.77
N GLY A 13 2.77 -5.92 5.04
CA GLY A 13 1.34 -6.23 5.13
C GLY A 13 0.92 -6.82 6.48
N GLU A 14 -0.38 -6.73 6.75
CA GLU A 14 -1.01 -7.22 7.99
C GLU A 14 -2.36 -7.84 7.61
N CYS A 15 -2.66 -9.03 8.12
CA CYS A 15 -3.95 -9.70 7.95
C CYS A 15 -4.28 -10.59 9.16
N ASP A 16 -5.47 -11.20 9.14
CA ASP A 16 -5.91 -12.21 10.11
C ASP A 16 -5.68 -11.79 11.56
N TYR A 17 -6.21 -10.59 11.86
CA TYR A 17 -6.24 -10.02 13.19
C TYR A 17 -7.04 -10.92 14.13
N GLU A 18 -6.56 -11.08 15.35
CA GLU A 18 -7.25 -11.81 16.42
C GLU A 18 -7.67 -10.86 17.55
N PRO A 19 -8.67 -11.23 18.37
CA PRO A 19 -9.17 -10.37 19.45
C PRO A 19 -8.12 -9.95 20.50
N ASP A 20 -7.01 -10.69 20.58
CA ASP A 20 -5.86 -10.38 21.42
C ASP A 20 -4.94 -9.29 20.83
N GLY A 21 -5.28 -8.75 19.65
CA GLY A 21 -4.52 -7.73 18.94
C GLY A 21 -3.39 -8.29 18.07
N THR A 22 -3.18 -9.61 18.05
CA THR A 22 -2.17 -10.21 17.17
C THR A 22 -2.61 -10.16 15.71
N TYR A 23 -1.62 -10.15 14.81
CA TYR A 23 -1.86 -10.18 13.37
C TYR A 23 -0.80 -10.99 12.65
N VAL A 24 -1.14 -11.44 11.44
CA VAL A 24 -0.22 -12.13 10.54
C VAL A 24 0.43 -11.13 9.58
N THR A 25 1.75 -11.16 9.49
CA THR A 25 2.55 -10.40 8.52
C THR A 25 3.48 -11.34 7.76
N THR A 26 3.86 -10.98 6.54
CA THR A 26 4.75 -11.81 5.73
C THR A 26 6.12 -11.16 5.63
N ALA A 27 7.17 -11.96 5.84
CA ALA A 27 8.55 -11.60 5.61
C ALA A 27 8.88 -11.70 4.11
N TRP A 28 9.49 -10.67 3.55
CA TRP A 28 9.81 -10.60 2.13
C TRP A 28 11.28 -10.34 1.89
N ILE A 29 11.83 -10.90 0.81
CA ILE A 29 12.96 -10.29 0.12
C ILE A 29 12.43 -9.10 -0.65
N VAL A 30 13.00 -7.93 -0.39
CA VAL A 30 12.68 -6.67 -1.06
C VAL A 30 13.84 -6.21 -1.93
N ALA A 31 13.50 -5.65 -3.09
CA ALA A 31 14.41 -4.91 -3.94
C ALA A 31 13.67 -3.66 -4.44
N LEU A 32 14.33 -2.50 -4.40
CA LEU A 32 13.71 -1.23 -4.76
C LEU A 32 12.34 -1.00 -4.07
N TRP A 33 12.23 -1.38 -2.79
CA TRP A 33 10.98 -1.31 -2.00
C TRP A 33 9.81 -2.16 -2.52
N ILE A 34 10.05 -3.03 -3.51
CA ILE A 34 9.07 -3.97 -4.04
C ILE A 34 9.26 -5.32 -3.33
N PRO A 35 8.22 -5.89 -2.70
CA PRO A 35 8.24 -7.24 -2.15
C PRO A 35 8.28 -8.27 -3.29
N LEU A 36 9.41 -8.96 -3.44
CA LEU A 36 9.65 -9.91 -4.52
C LEU A 36 9.29 -11.34 -4.12
N ILE A 37 9.92 -11.85 -3.07
CA ILE A 37 9.81 -13.27 -2.68
C ILE A 37 9.33 -13.36 -1.23
N PRO A 38 8.17 -13.96 -0.95
CA PRO A 38 7.73 -14.21 0.41
C PRO A 38 8.55 -15.36 0.99
N LEU A 39 9.13 -15.15 2.17
CA LEU A 39 9.98 -16.13 2.84
C LEU A 39 9.16 -16.99 3.80
N TYR A 40 8.43 -16.35 4.71
CA TYR A 40 7.56 -16.98 5.70
C TYR A 40 6.55 -15.95 6.20
N SER A 41 5.45 -16.41 6.80
CA SER A 41 4.55 -15.53 7.53
C SER A 41 4.81 -15.64 9.02
N ALA A 42 4.47 -14.60 9.77
CA ALA A 42 4.64 -14.59 11.21
C ALA A 42 3.43 -13.95 11.86
N ARG A 43 2.98 -14.56 12.96
CA ARG A 43 2.05 -13.93 13.88
C ARG A 43 2.86 -13.05 14.84
N VAL A 44 2.53 -11.77 14.88
CA VAL A 44 3.20 -10.76 15.70
C VAL A 44 2.28 -10.37 16.86
N LEU A 45 2.83 -10.46 18.07
CA LEU A 45 2.23 -9.94 19.30
C LEU A 45 3.06 -8.72 19.74
N SER A 46 2.43 -7.57 19.90
CA SER A 46 3.06 -6.43 20.55
C SER A 46 2.98 -6.61 22.06
N ILE A 47 4.10 -6.91 22.72
CA ILE A 47 4.18 -6.87 24.18
C ILE A 47 4.51 -5.43 24.56
N ASP A 48 3.70 -4.88 25.48
CA ASP A 48 3.67 -3.49 25.95
C ASP A 48 4.93 -2.66 25.65
N SER A 49 4.77 -1.64 24.81
CA SER A 49 5.80 -0.64 24.57
C SER A 49 5.69 0.47 25.63
N THR A 50 6.27 0.28 26.80
CA THR A 50 6.52 1.42 27.70
C THR A 50 7.55 2.33 27.01
N ILE A 51 7.34 3.64 26.99
CA ILE A 51 8.17 4.63 26.25
C ILE A 51 9.68 4.52 26.57
N LEU A 52 10.04 3.92 27.71
CA LEU A 52 11.41 3.71 28.19
C LEU A 52 11.99 2.31 27.89
N SER A 53 11.16 1.32 27.56
CA SER A 53 11.56 -0.05 27.25
C SER A 53 11.16 -0.36 25.81
N GLY A 54 12.14 -0.43 24.90
CA GLY A 54 11.89 -0.71 23.48
C GLY A 54 10.84 -1.81 23.27
N ALA A 55 9.94 -1.60 22.31
CA ALA A 55 8.84 -2.52 22.04
C ALA A 55 9.38 -3.95 21.85
N THR A 56 8.96 -4.86 22.72
CA THR A 56 9.35 -6.26 22.62
C THR A 56 8.29 -6.97 21.79
N TYR A 57 8.68 -7.47 20.62
CA TYR A 57 7.77 -8.19 19.74
C TYR A 57 7.99 -9.69 19.90
N GLN A 58 6.93 -10.43 20.18
CA GLN A 58 6.97 -11.88 20.06
C GLN A 58 6.52 -12.27 18.64
N ILE A 59 7.35 -13.06 17.97
CA ILE A 59 7.18 -13.44 16.57
C ILE A 59 7.09 -14.96 16.49
N ILE A 60 5.92 -15.47 16.08
CA ILE A 60 5.70 -16.89 15.86
C ILE A 60 5.73 -17.14 14.35
N LYS A 61 6.76 -17.85 13.86
CA LYS A 61 6.89 -18.19 12.43
C LYS A 61 5.86 -19.22 12.01
N GLN A 62 5.32 -19.05 10.81
CA GLN A 62 4.28 -19.85 10.19
C GLN A 62 4.59 -20.02 8.69
N PRO A 63 4.03 -21.06 8.03
CA PRO A 63 4.12 -21.18 6.57
C PRO A 63 3.56 -19.94 5.88
N VAL A 64 4.06 -19.65 4.67
CA VAL A 64 3.66 -18.48 3.90
C VAL A 64 2.14 -18.45 3.69
N HIS A 65 1.53 -17.34 4.10
CA HIS A 65 0.12 -17.05 3.85
C HIS A 65 -0.08 -16.53 2.42
N TRP A 66 -0.20 -17.45 1.46
CA TRP A 66 -0.30 -17.14 0.03
C TRP A 66 -1.47 -16.21 -0.34
N GLY A 67 -2.54 -16.22 0.46
CA GLY A 67 -3.64 -15.26 0.31
C GLY A 67 -3.20 -13.81 0.54
N GLN A 68 -2.35 -13.58 1.54
CA GLN A 68 -1.77 -12.26 1.81
C GLN A 68 -0.73 -11.90 0.74
N ALA A 69 0.12 -12.85 0.34
CA ALA A 69 1.15 -12.63 -0.67
C ALA A 69 0.58 -12.15 -2.01
N ARG A 70 -0.47 -12.82 -2.51
CA ARG A 70 -1.14 -12.41 -3.76
C ARG A 70 -1.76 -11.02 -3.67
N ARG A 71 -2.35 -10.65 -2.52
CA ARG A 71 -2.92 -9.31 -2.32
C ARG A 71 -1.85 -8.23 -2.30
N ILE A 72 -0.69 -8.51 -1.69
CA ILE A 72 0.45 -7.59 -1.67
C ILE A 72 0.99 -7.39 -3.09
N TRP A 73 1.23 -8.46 -3.86
CA TRP A 73 1.66 -8.32 -5.25
C TRP A 73 0.63 -7.60 -6.12
N ALA A 74 -0.65 -7.94 -5.99
CA ALA A 74 -1.71 -7.26 -6.72
C ALA A 74 -1.69 -5.76 -6.41
N TYR A 75 -1.55 -5.38 -5.14
CA TYR A 75 -1.44 -3.98 -4.73
C TYR A 75 -0.18 -3.30 -5.30
N THR A 76 1.00 -3.91 -5.14
CA THR A 76 2.26 -3.30 -5.55
C THR A 76 2.39 -3.19 -7.07
N LEU A 77 1.98 -4.22 -7.82
CA LEU A 77 2.05 -4.22 -9.29
C LEU A 77 0.83 -3.53 -9.93
N GLY A 78 -0.29 -3.46 -9.22
CA GLY A 78 -1.51 -2.81 -9.69
C GLY A 78 -1.32 -1.31 -9.88
N ILE A 79 -0.56 -0.65 -9.00
CA ILE A 79 -0.25 0.79 -9.10
C ILE A 79 0.44 1.13 -10.44
N PRO A 80 1.62 0.56 -10.78
CA PRO A 80 2.28 0.87 -12.06
C PRO A 80 1.47 0.38 -13.27
N ALA A 81 0.76 -0.74 -13.16
CA ALA A 81 -0.09 -1.24 -14.25
C ALA A 81 -1.26 -0.27 -14.55
N LEU A 82 -1.93 0.25 -13.52
CA LEU A 82 -2.99 1.24 -13.66
C LEU A 82 -2.42 2.55 -14.22
N LEU A 83 -1.27 3.02 -13.73
CA LEU A 83 -0.63 4.23 -14.27
C LEU A 83 -0.31 4.09 -15.76
N ALA A 84 0.26 2.95 -16.18
CA ALA A 84 0.55 2.70 -17.59
C ALA A 84 -0.72 2.66 -18.45
N LEU A 85 -1.76 1.96 -17.99
CA LEU A 85 -3.05 1.88 -18.67
C LEU A 85 -3.69 3.27 -18.83
N PHE A 86 -3.69 4.07 -17.76
CA PHE A 86 -4.27 5.41 -17.79
C PHE A 86 -3.48 6.39 -18.64
N ALA A 87 -2.14 6.34 -18.61
CA ALA A 87 -1.30 7.16 -19.48
C ALA A 87 -1.56 6.85 -20.96
N TRP A 88 -1.64 5.56 -21.30
CA TRP A 88 -1.99 5.13 -22.66
C TRP A 88 -3.39 5.61 -23.06
N MET A 89 -4.39 5.41 -22.20
CA MET A 89 -5.77 5.81 -22.46
C MET A 89 -5.94 7.34 -22.59
N ALA A 90 -5.24 8.12 -21.76
CA ALA A 90 -5.24 9.58 -21.86
C ALA A 90 -4.68 10.04 -23.21
N GLY A 91 -3.57 9.48 -23.67
CA GLY A 91 -3.00 9.79 -24.99
C GLY A 91 -3.92 9.45 -26.16
N VAL A 92 -4.59 8.28 -26.09
CA VAL A 92 -5.58 7.89 -27.12
C VAL A 92 -6.76 8.86 -27.13
N LEU A 93 -7.32 9.23 -25.97
CA LEU A 93 -8.49 10.10 -25.89
C LEU A 93 -8.18 11.56 -26.23
N ASP A 94 -7.00 12.05 -25.86
CA ASP A 94 -6.53 13.40 -26.19
C ASP A 94 -6.41 13.60 -27.72
N SER A 95 -6.01 12.54 -28.45
CA SER A 95 -5.97 12.56 -29.91
C SER A 95 -7.35 12.68 -30.57
N LEU A 96 -8.42 12.33 -29.86
CA LEU A 96 -9.80 12.45 -30.34
C LEU A 96 -10.44 13.77 -29.92
N SER A 97 -10.28 14.14 -28.65
CA SER A 97 -10.68 15.45 -28.14
C SER A 97 -9.92 15.79 -26.84
N PRO A 98 -9.39 17.01 -26.70
CA PRO A 98 -8.67 17.40 -25.48
C PRO A 98 -9.51 17.29 -24.20
N LEU A 99 -10.82 17.57 -24.30
CA LEU A 99 -11.75 17.44 -23.18
C LEU A 99 -11.88 15.99 -22.70
N ALA A 100 -11.93 15.00 -23.61
CA ALA A 100 -11.99 13.59 -23.23
C ALA A 100 -10.70 13.11 -22.56
N GLY A 101 -9.53 13.58 -23.04
CA GLY A 101 -8.24 13.34 -22.39
C GLY A 101 -8.22 13.86 -20.95
N GLN A 102 -8.70 15.09 -20.73
CA GLN A 102 -8.77 15.69 -19.40
C GLN A 102 -9.74 14.97 -18.45
N ILE A 103 -10.93 14.56 -18.92
CA ILE A 103 -11.88 13.79 -18.11
C ILE A 103 -11.25 12.44 -17.70
N SER A 104 -10.62 11.75 -18.65
CA SER A 104 -9.96 10.47 -18.40
C SER A 104 -8.83 10.58 -17.37
N PHE A 105 -8.05 11.65 -17.45
CA PHE A 105 -7.02 11.97 -16.46
C PHE A 105 -7.61 12.07 -15.04
N TRP A 106 -8.68 12.84 -14.84
CA TRP A 106 -9.29 12.98 -13.51
C TRP A 106 -9.93 11.68 -13.00
N LEU A 107 -10.51 10.86 -13.88
CA LEU A 107 -10.98 9.53 -13.52
C LEU A 107 -9.83 8.61 -13.07
N ALA A 108 -8.69 8.68 -13.76
CA ALA A 108 -7.47 7.97 -13.37
C ALA A 108 -7.01 8.40 -11.97
N VAL A 109 -6.98 9.70 -11.72
CA VAL A 109 -6.64 10.28 -10.41
C VAL A 109 -7.54 9.70 -9.31
N GLY A 110 -8.85 9.73 -9.51
CA GLY A 110 -9.82 9.20 -8.56
C GLY A 110 -9.65 7.69 -8.32
N ALA A 111 -9.43 6.91 -9.38
CA ALA A 111 -9.20 5.48 -9.29
C ALA A 111 -7.91 5.13 -8.52
N MET A 112 -6.82 5.83 -8.80
CA MET A 112 -5.53 5.65 -8.10
C MET A 112 -5.66 6.03 -6.62
N PHE A 113 -6.37 7.11 -6.32
CA PHE A 113 -6.65 7.51 -4.95
C PHE A 113 -7.43 6.43 -4.19
N ALA A 114 -8.53 5.91 -4.78
CA ALA A 114 -9.30 4.83 -4.19
C ALA A 114 -8.44 3.56 -3.98
N TYR A 115 -7.59 3.23 -4.96
CA TYR A 115 -6.71 2.07 -4.90
C TYR A 115 -5.70 2.17 -3.76
N THR A 116 -5.06 3.33 -3.60
CA THR A 116 -4.06 3.55 -2.54
C THR A 116 -4.66 3.51 -1.13
N LEU A 117 -5.93 3.90 -0.98
CA LEU A 117 -6.66 3.80 0.28
C LEU A 117 -7.24 2.40 0.55
N LEU A 118 -7.25 1.51 -0.43
CA LEU A 118 -7.85 0.18 -0.31
C LEU A 118 -7.29 -0.62 0.89
N PRO A 119 -5.97 -0.72 1.13
CA PRO A 119 -5.44 -1.47 2.26
C PRO A 119 -5.91 -0.92 3.60
N PHE A 120 -6.03 0.41 3.72
CA PHE A 120 -6.51 1.07 4.93
C PHE A 120 -7.97 0.71 5.21
N PHE A 121 -8.84 0.83 4.20
CA PHE A 121 -10.25 0.46 4.33
C PHE A 121 -10.44 -1.02 4.66
N LEU A 122 -9.67 -1.90 4.03
CA LEU A 122 -9.73 -3.34 4.29
C LEU A 122 -9.26 -3.67 5.72
N ARG A 123 -8.20 -3.04 6.22
CA ARG A 123 -7.75 -3.20 7.61
C ARG A 123 -8.78 -2.67 8.60
N TYR A 124 -9.32 -1.49 8.35
CA TYR A 124 -10.37 -0.91 9.18
C TYR A 124 -11.58 -1.85 9.30
N ARG A 125 -12.05 -2.39 8.16
CA ARG A 125 -13.15 -3.36 8.14
C ARG A 125 -12.80 -4.65 8.88
N ALA A 126 -11.59 -5.17 8.69
CA ALA A 126 -11.13 -6.39 9.36
C ALA A 126 -11.10 -6.22 10.88
N CYS A 127 -10.53 -5.12 11.39
CA CYS A 127 -10.49 -4.83 12.83
C CYS A 127 -11.89 -4.64 13.42
N LYS A 128 -12.76 -3.89 12.71
CA LYS A 128 -14.13 -3.66 13.16
C LYS A 128 -14.94 -4.96 13.24
N ALA A 129 -14.70 -5.91 12.32
CA ALA A 129 -15.41 -7.20 12.30
C ALA A 129 -15.14 -8.07 13.54
N ILE A 130 -13.99 -7.88 14.19
CA ILE A 130 -13.57 -8.63 15.39
C ILE A 130 -13.61 -7.79 16.68
N GLY A 131 -14.19 -6.58 16.63
CA GLY A 131 -14.32 -5.70 17.79
C GLY A 131 -13.05 -4.97 18.22
N LEU A 132 -11.97 -5.02 17.44
CA LEU A 132 -10.74 -4.27 17.73
C LEU A 132 -10.88 -2.79 17.36
N ARG A 133 -10.31 -1.91 18.20
CA ARG A 133 -10.25 -0.47 17.93
C ARG A 133 -9.12 -0.13 16.96
N TYR A 134 -9.47 0.43 15.81
CA TYR A 134 -8.52 0.82 14.75
C TYR A 134 -7.39 1.77 15.18
N LYS A 135 -7.59 2.56 16.26
CA LYS A 135 -6.64 3.56 16.77
C LYS A 135 -5.31 2.96 17.25
N GLU A 136 -5.22 1.64 17.38
CA GLU A 136 -4.03 0.91 17.83
C GLU A 136 -3.08 0.53 16.67
N LEU A 137 -3.52 0.71 15.41
CA LEU A 137 -2.69 0.51 14.22
C LEU A 137 -1.91 1.79 13.88
N LYS A 138 -0.58 1.75 14.05
CA LYS A 138 0.36 2.88 13.89
C LYS A 138 0.54 3.41 12.46
N VAL A 139 -0.33 3.10 11.50
CA VAL A 139 -0.13 3.51 10.09
C VAL A 139 -1.06 4.65 9.71
N SER A 140 -0.53 5.88 9.74
CA SER A 140 -1.27 7.06 9.29
C SER A 140 -1.42 7.07 7.76
N PRO A 141 -2.64 7.14 7.22
CA PRO A 141 -2.90 7.18 5.77
C PRO A 141 -2.44 8.48 5.12
N ILE A 142 -2.11 9.49 5.92
CA ILE A 142 -1.77 10.85 5.49
C ILE A 142 -0.49 10.87 4.64
N ILE A 143 0.50 10.02 4.94
CA ILE A 143 1.76 9.97 4.20
C ILE A 143 1.55 9.49 2.77
N TRP A 144 0.76 8.42 2.59
CA TRP A 144 0.42 7.90 1.26
C TRP A 144 -0.45 8.88 0.48
N LEU A 145 -1.41 9.52 1.16
CA LEU A 145 -2.22 10.58 0.58
C LEU A 145 -1.36 11.74 0.07
N ALA A 146 -0.36 12.18 0.85
CA ALA A 146 0.56 13.23 0.45
C ALA A 146 1.44 12.84 -0.76
N ILE A 147 1.96 11.61 -0.80
CA ILE A 147 2.75 11.11 -1.94
C ILE A 147 1.90 11.06 -3.22
N VAL A 148 0.67 10.57 -3.12
CA VAL A 148 -0.25 10.51 -4.26
C VAL A 148 -0.57 11.92 -4.75
N LEU A 149 -0.93 12.85 -3.87
CA LEU A 149 -1.20 14.24 -4.23
C LEU A 149 0.01 14.93 -4.88
N LEU A 150 1.22 14.65 -4.42
CA LEU A 150 2.46 15.18 -5.00
C LEU A 150 2.68 14.66 -6.43
N LEU A 151 2.56 13.34 -6.64
CA LEU A 151 2.73 12.74 -7.97
C LEU A 151 1.66 13.24 -8.97
N LEU A 152 0.43 13.45 -8.49
CA LEU A 152 -0.66 14.00 -9.28
C LEU A 152 -0.42 15.46 -9.66
N ALA A 153 0.08 16.29 -8.73
CA ALA A 153 0.43 17.68 -9.01
C ALA A 153 1.54 17.76 -10.08
N ILE A 154 2.56 16.90 -9.98
CA ILE A 154 3.63 16.82 -10.98
C ILE A 154 3.07 16.36 -12.34
N GLY A 155 2.25 15.30 -12.36
CA GLY A 155 1.64 14.80 -13.59
C GLY A 155 0.76 15.83 -14.30
N TYR A 156 -0.03 16.59 -13.53
CA TYR A 156 -0.85 17.67 -14.07
C TYR A 156 -0.01 18.78 -14.71
N VAL A 157 1.05 19.24 -14.03
CA VAL A 157 1.95 20.28 -14.55
C VAL A 157 2.68 19.81 -15.80
N VAL A 158 3.16 18.57 -15.84
CA VAL A 158 3.86 18.02 -17.01
C VAL A 158 2.93 17.91 -18.22
N TRP A 159 1.67 17.51 -18.01
CA TRP A 159 0.73 17.25 -19.11
C TRP A 159 0.04 18.52 -19.62
N PHE A 160 -0.39 19.42 -18.72
CA PHE A 160 -1.17 20.61 -19.07
C PHE A 160 -0.39 21.93 -18.93
N GLY A 161 0.73 21.95 -18.22
CA GLY A 161 1.52 23.17 -18.00
C GLY A 161 2.25 23.69 -19.25
N ASN A 162 2.44 22.85 -20.28
CA ASN A 162 3.00 23.25 -21.57
C ASN A 162 1.94 23.76 -22.57
N GLN A 163 0.66 23.80 -22.20
CA GLN A 163 -0.46 24.25 -23.06
C GLN A 163 -0.95 25.67 -22.72
N LEU A 164 -0.29 26.37 -21.79
CA LEU A 164 -0.57 27.75 -21.37
C LEU A 164 0.50 28.72 -21.89
#